data_AF-V7DHK3-F1
#
_entry.id   AF-V7DHK3-F1
#
_cell.length_a   1.000
_cell.length_b   1.000
_cell.length_c   1.000
_cell.angle_alpha   90.00
_cell.angle_beta   90.00
_cell.angle_gamma   90.00
#
_symmetry.space_group_name_H-M   'P 1'
#
loop_
_entity.id
_entity.type
_entity.pdbx_description
1 polymer ?
#
loop_
_entity_poly.entity_id
_entity_poly.type
_entity_poly.pdbx_seq_one_letter_code
_entity_poly.pdbx_strand_id
1 'polypeptide(L)'
;MRDSDSVAVYFLNAMLHALRDCPAERDAQLRAVGIDPQLLEQPQARVPAKAFAQLWLALIQRLDDEFFRLDSHGMPPGSFALICRGLILEPNLEKALRQCMGGFGLFLRDLRGSLTVRGGRALISVQSSIADPLTRVYAEETYLVLMIGMLCWLAGRRIAIDRTELAVSRPAQEDDLLLWG
;
A
#
# COMPACT_ATOMS: atom_id res chain seq x y z
N MET A 1 -10.21 -2.98 14.76
CA MET A 1 -10.79 -2.07 13.76
C MET A 1 -12.18 -1.72 14.26
N ARG A 2 -12.46 -0.44 14.48
CA ARG A 2 -13.80 0.00 14.91
C ARG A 2 -14.71 0.02 13.67
N ASP A 3 -16.01 -0.17 13.86
CA ASP A 3 -16.98 -0.14 12.74
C ASP A 3 -17.09 1.24 12.05
N SER A 4 -16.49 2.29 12.63
CA SER A 4 -16.43 3.65 12.08
C SER A 4 -15.23 3.93 11.16
N ASP A 5 -14.28 3.00 11.06
CA ASP A 5 -13.04 3.20 10.32
C ASP A 5 -13.32 3.19 8.80
N SER A 6 -12.85 4.21 8.06
CA SER A 6 -13.06 4.35 6.62
C SER A 6 -11.78 4.69 5.86
N VAL A 7 -11.71 4.29 4.58
CA VAL A 7 -10.56 4.48 3.70
C VAL A 7 -11.00 5.28 2.49
N ALA A 8 -10.21 6.27 2.08
CA ALA A 8 -10.48 7.05 0.88
C ALA A 8 -10.48 6.16 -0.37
N VAL A 9 -11.46 6.39 -1.25
CA VAL A 9 -11.62 5.66 -2.52
C VAL A 9 -10.37 5.80 -3.40
N TYR A 10 -9.63 6.89 -3.26
CA TYR A 10 -8.33 7.10 -3.90
C TYR A 10 -7.41 5.86 -3.84
N PHE A 11 -7.33 5.16 -2.69
CA PHE A 11 -6.46 4.00 -2.53
C PHE A 11 -6.96 2.73 -3.24
N LEU A 12 -8.25 2.66 -3.58
CA LEU A 12 -8.80 1.55 -4.35
C LEU A 12 -8.31 1.62 -5.80
N ASN A 13 -8.05 2.82 -6.32
CA ASN A 13 -7.58 2.99 -7.70
C ASN A 13 -6.25 2.28 -7.95
N ALA A 14 -5.33 2.34 -6.98
CA ALA A 14 -4.06 1.62 -7.06
C ALA A 14 -4.26 0.10 -7.15
N MET A 15 -5.14 -0.46 -6.30
CA MET A 15 -5.42 -1.90 -6.25
C MET A 15 -6.12 -2.42 -7.51
N LEU A 16 -6.98 -1.58 -8.11
CA LEU A 16 -7.78 -1.92 -9.29
C LEU A 16 -7.08 -1.58 -10.61
N HIS A 17 -5.91 -0.94 -10.57
CA HIS A 17 -5.19 -0.48 -11.76
C HIS A 17 -4.84 -1.60 -12.74
N ALA A 18 -4.58 -2.81 -12.23
CA ALA A 18 -4.36 -4.00 -13.06
C ALA A 18 -5.60 -4.43 -13.87
N LEU A 19 -6.79 -4.01 -13.45
CA LEU A 19 -8.07 -4.30 -14.10
C LEU A 19 -8.62 -3.10 -14.91
N ARG A 20 -7.81 -2.05 -15.13
CA ARG A 20 -8.26 -0.82 -15.82
C ARG A 20 -8.83 -1.07 -17.22
N ASP A 21 -8.32 -2.10 -17.90
CA ASP A 21 -8.74 -2.48 -19.26
C ASP A 21 -9.91 -3.48 -19.25
N CYS A 22 -10.38 -3.90 -18.05
CA CYS A 22 -11.49 -4.82 -17.84
C CYS A 22 -12.54 -4.24 -16.85
N PRO A 23 -13.27 -3.16 -17.18
CA PRO A 23 -14.18 -2.49 -16.25
C PRO A 23 -15.28 -3.41 -15.68
N ALA A 24 -15.82 -4.33 -16.48
CA ALA A 24 -16.84 -5.27 -16.01
C ALA A 24 -16.32 -6.19 -14.89
N GLU A 25 -15.05 -6.59 -14.98
CA GLU A 25 -14.41 -7.43 -13.98
C GLU A 25 -14.08 -6.62 -12.72
N ARG A 26 -13.49 -5.42 -12.89
CA ARG A 26 -13.24 -4.46 -11.81
C ARG A 26 -14.50 -4.23 -10.98
N ASP A 27 -15.61 -3.93 -11.65
CA ASP A 27 -16.88 -3.62 -10.99
C ASP A 27 -17.48 -4.85 -10.29
N ALA A 28 -17.25 -6.06 -10.82
CA ALA A 28 -17.66 -7.30 -10.16
C ALA A 28 -16.90 -7.52 -8.84
N GLN A 29 -15.59 -7.25 -8.80
CA GLN A 29 -14.78 -7.34 -7.57
C GLN A 29 -15.27 -6.35 -6.49
N LEU A 30 -15.59 -5.12 -6.88
CA LEU A 30 -16.15 -4.11 -5.97
C LEU A 30 -17.51 -4.53 -5.40
N ARG A 31 -18.44 -4.95 -6.26
CA ARG A 31 -19.78 -5.39 -5.82
C ARG A 31 -19.72 -6.62 -4.92
N ALA A 32 -18.77 -7.53 -5.14
CA ALA A 32 -18.60 -8.73 -4.32
C ALA A 32 -18.28 -8.42 -2.85
N VAL A 33 -17.73 -7.24 -2.57
CA VAL A 33 -17.42 -6.77 -1.21
C VAL A 33 -18.34 -5.64 -0.74
N GLY A 34 -19.43 -5.39 -1.46
CA GLY A 34 -20.43 -4.38 -1.12
C GLY A 34 -20.03 -2.94 -1.40
N ILE A 35 -19.08 -2.71 -2.31
CA ILE A 35 -18.69 -1.36 -2.75
C ILE A 35 -19.37 -1.05 -4.09
N ASP A 36 -20.08 0.08 -4.15
CA ASP A 36 -20.66 0.59 -5.40
C ASP A 36 -19.55 1.14 -6.32
N PRO A 37 -19.39 0.62 -7.56
CA PRO A 37 -18.41 1.13 -8.51
C PRO A 37 -18.51 2.62 -8.82
N GLN A 38 -19.70 3.23 -8.69
CA GLN A 38 -19.88 4.67 -8.91
C GLN A 38 -19.10 5.52 -7.88
N LEU A 39 -18.70 4.95 -6.74
CA LEU A 39 -17.85 5.65 -5.78
C LEU A 39 -16.46 5.97 -6.35
N LEU A 40 -15.95 5.21 -7.33
CA LEU A 40 -14.67 5.49 -7.97
C LEU A 40 -14.64 6.85 -8.69
N GLU A 41 -15.80 7.37 -9.09
CA GLU A 41 -15.94 8.66 -9.76
C GLU A 41 -15.94 9.84 -8.77
N GLN A 42 -15.92 9.57 -7.46
CA GLN A 42 -16.03 10.56 -6.39
C GLN A 42 -14.70 10.66 -5.65
N PRO A 43 -13.83 11.65 -5.94
CA PRO A 43 -12.47 11.72 -5.41
C PRO A 43 -12.36 11.83 -3.88
N GLN A 44 -13.44 12.24 -3.21
CA GLN A 44 -13.53 12.41 -1.75
C GLN A 44 -14.36 11.31 -1.08
N ALA A 45 -14.90 10.35 -1.84
CA ALA A 45 -15.65 9.26 -1.26
C ALA A 45 -14.75 8.39 -0.40
N ARG A 46 -15.34 7.81 0.66
CA ARG A 46 -14.67 6.84 1.54
C ARG A 46 -15.51 5.57 1.61
N VAL A 47 -14.83 4.44 1.77
CA VAL A 47 -15.46 3.13 1.94
C VAL A 47 -15.15 2.59 3.34
N PRO A 48 -16.02 1.73 3.90
CA PRO A 48 -15.73 1.06 5.16
C PRO A 48 -14.40 0.29 5.09
N ALA A 49 -13.55 0.42 6.11
CA ALA A 49 -12.24 -0.25 6.14
C ALA A 49 -12.36 -1.78 6.03
N LYS A 50 -13.46 -2.35 6.51
CA LYS A 50 -13.77 -3.78 6.36
C LYS A 50 -13.97 -4.19 4.91
N ALA A 51 -14.73 -3.40 4.13
CA ALA A 51 -14.93 -3.65 2.71
C ALA A 51 -13.62 -3.49 1.92
N PHE A 52 -12.81 -2.48 2.28
CA PHE A 52 -11.47 -2.30 1.73
C PHE A 52 -10.56 -3.52 1.98
N ALA A 53 -10.51 -4.02 3.22
CA ALA A 53 -9.71 -5.20 3.57
C ALA A 53 -10.18 -6.46 2.84
N GLN A 54 -11.49 -6.63 2.66
CA GLN A 54 -12.06 -7.72 1.87
C GLN A 54 -11.68 -7.60 0.39
N LEU A 55 -11.74 -6.39 -0.18
CA LEU A 55 -11.30 -6.13 -1.56
C LEU A 55 -9.83 -6.46 -1.74
N TRP A 56 -8.99 -6.07 -0.79
CA TRP A 56 -7.55 -6.34 -0.78
C TRP A 56 -7.29 -7.84 -0.92
N LEU A 57 -7.87 -8.66 -0.04
CA LEU A 57 -7.68 -10.11 -0.09
C LEU A 57 -8.26 -10.74 -1.36
N ALA A 58 -9.41 -10.27 -1.83
CA ALA A 58 -10.03 -10.77 -3.06
C ALA A 58 -9.14 -10.50 -4.29
N LEU A 59 -8.57 -9.30 -4.40
CA LEU A 59 -7.70 -8.92 -5.50
C LEU A 59 -6.38 -9.70 -5.48
N ILE A 60 -5.79 -9.95 -4.30
CA ILE A 60 -4.60 -10.81 -4.19
C ILE A 60 -4.87 -12.18 -4.78
N GLN A 61 -5.98 -12.81 -4.38
CA GLN A 61 -6.36 -14.13 -4.90
C GLN A 61 -6.65 -14.10 -6.40
N ARG A 62 -7.30 -13.03 -6.87
CA ARG A 62 -7.68 -12.89 -8.28
C ARG A 62 -6.48 -12.63 -9.19
N LEU A 63 -5.53 -11.82 -8.74
CA LEU A 63 -4.36 -11.40 -9.51
C LEU A 63 -3.17 -12.35 -9.35
N ASP A 64 -3.22 -13.23 -8.34
CA ASP A 64 -2.11 -14.06 -7.86
C ASP A 64 -0.88 -13.22 -7.50
N ASP A 65 -1.13 -12.04 -6.91
CA ASP A 65 -0.11 -11.04 -6.59
C ASP A 65 -0.53 -10.15 -5.40
N GLU A 66 0.24 -10.16 -4.32
CA GLU A 66 0.08 -9.33 -3.13
C GLU A 66 0.38 -7.84 -3.36
N PHE A 67 1.00 -7.50 -4.49
CA PHE A 67 1.35 -6.14 -4.88
C PHE A 67 0.54 -5.64 -6.10
N PHE A 68 -0.60 -6.27 -6.38
CA PHE A 68 -1.60 -5.84 -7.38
C PHE A 68 -1.06 -5.64 -8.80
N ARG A 69 0.00 -6.35 -9.19
CA ARG A 69 0.67 -6.22 -10.49
C ARG A 69 1.18 -4.80 -10.77
N LEU A 70 1.53 -4.06 -9.71
CA LEU A 70 2.17 -2.75 -9.79
C LEU A 70 3.69 -2.83 -10.02
N ASP A 71 4.25 -4.04 -9.96
CA ASP A 71 5.66 -4.35 -10.26
C ASP A 71 5.71 -5.44 -11.34
N SER A 72 6.73 -5.40 -12.21
CA SER A 72 6.88 -6.36 -13.32
C SER A 72 7.07 -7.81 -12.88
N HIS A 73 7.55 -8.05 -11.66
CA HIS A 73 7.68 -9.38 -11.08
C HIS A 73 6.56 -9.69 -10.09
N GLY A 74 6.19 -8.72 -9.26
CA GLY A 74 5.14 -8.88 -8.25
C GLY A 74 5.55 -9.76 -7.06
N MET A 75 4.58 -9.95 -6.15
CA MET A 75 4.72 -10.69 -4.89
C MET A 75 3.74 -11.86 -4.84
N PRO A 76 4.19 -13.12 -4.95
CA PRO A 76 3.29 -14.27 -4.80
C PRO A 76 2.54 -14.27 -3.46
N PRO A 77 1.32 -14.85 -3.38
CA PRO A 77 0.59 -14.99 -2.12
C PRO A 77 1.43 -15.68 -1.03
N GLY A 78 1.49 -15.06 0.14
CA GLY A 78 2.31 -15.49 1.28
C GLY A 78 3.65 -14.76 1.42
N SER A 79 4.10 -14.00 0.42
CA SER A 79 5.36 -13.24 0.48
C SER A 79 5.38 -12.21 1.61
N PHE A 80 4.32 -11.41 1.77
CA PHE A 80 4.21 -10.43 2.83
C PHE A 80 4.19 -11.09 4.22
N ALA A 81 3.46 -12.20 4.36
CA ALA A 81 3.43 -12.97 5.60
C ALA A 81 4.80 -13.57 5.96
N LEU A 82 5.55 -14.05 4.96
CA LEU A 82 6.92 -14.54 5.12
C LEU A 82 7.84 -13.42 5.61
N ILE A 83 7.77 -12.24 5.00
CA ILE A 83 8.55 -11.06 5.42
C ILE A 83 8.22 -10.76 6.88
N CYS A 84 6.93 -10.56 7.21
CA CYS A 84 6.47 -10.21 8.55
C CYS A 84 6.97 -11.16 9.64
N ARG A 85 6.98 -12.48 9.38
CA ARG A 85 7.50 -13.47 10.33
C ARG A 85 8.97 -13.25 10.69
N GLY A 86 9.79 -12.82 9.74
CA GLY A 86 11.18 -12.46 10.00
C GLY A 86 11.31 -11.20 10.85
N LEU A 87 10.43 -10.22 10.66
CA LEU A 87 10.53 -8.91 11.30
C LEU A 87 10.20 -8.92 12.79
N ILE A 88 9.27 -9.78 13.23
CA ILE A 88 8.88 -9.89 14.65
C ILE A 88 10.06 -10.28 15.54
N LEU A 89 11.06 -10.97 14.96
CA LEU A 89 12.24 -11.45 15.68
C LEU A 89 13.33 -10.38 15.81
N GLU A 90 13.17 -9.22 15.16
CA GLU A 90 14.20 -8.19 15.15
C GLU A 90 14.23 -7.37 16.46
N PRO A 91 15.42 -7.02 16.97
CA PRO A 91 15.58 -6.41 18.29
C PRO A 91 15.16 -4.95 18.34
N ASN A 92 15.02 -4.29 17.19
CA ASN A 92 14.58 -2.90 17.09
C ASN A 92 14.00 -2.60 15.70
N LEU A 93 13.30 -1.48 15.63
CA LEU A 93 12.57 -1.04 14.44
C LEU A 93 13.49 -0.71 13.26
N GLU A 94 14.69 -0.18 13.50
CA GLU A 94 15.64 0.11 12.43
C GLU A 94 16.06 -1.17 11.71
N LYS A 95 16.44 -2.21 12.47
CA LYS A 95 16.83 -3.50 11.89
C LYS A 95 15.65 -4.17 11.19
N ALA A 96 14.46 -4.13 11.79
CA ALA A 96 13.23 -4.62 11.17
C ALA A 96 12.92 -3.92 9.84
N LEU A 97 13.05 -2.59 9.76
CA LEU A 97 12.84 -1.83 8.53
C LEU A 97 13.83 -2.22 7.44
N ARG A 98 15.13 -2.30 7.77
CA ARG A 98 16.16 -2.70 6.81
C ARG A 98 15.91 -4.11 6.29
N GLN A 99 15.57 -5.04 7.18
CA GLN A 99 15.22 -6.41 6.83
C GLN A 99 13.97 -6.46 5.94
N CYS A 100 12.99 -5.61 6.22
CA CYS A 100 11.79 -5.55 5.42
C CYS A 100 12.04 -5.02 4.01
N MET A 101 12.78 -3.91 3.87
CA MET A 101 13.17 -3.39 2.55
C MET A 101 13.91 -4.45 1.73
N GLY A 102 14.80 -5.22 2.37
CA GLY A 102 15.45 -6.37 1.77
C GLY A 102 14.45 -7.47 1.36
N GLY A 103 13.49 -7.79 2.23
CA GLY A 103 12.41 -8.75 1.98
C GLY A 103 11.55 -8.38 0.77
N PHE A 104 11.12 -7.12 0.67
CA PHE A 104 10.42 -6.63 -0.52
C PHE A 104 11.31 -6.72 -1.77
N GLY A 105 12.59 -6.39 -1.67
CA GLY A 105 13.55 -6.48 -2.78
C GLY A 105 13.85 -7.91 -3.27
N LEU A 106 13.42 -8.95 -2.55
CA LEU A 106 13.46 -10.33 -3.06
C LEU A 106 12.44 -10.56 -4.19
N PHE A 107 11.32 -9.82 -4.13
CA PHE A 107 10.18 -9.98 -5.01
C PHE A 107 10.05 -8.81 -5.99
N LEU A 108 9.98 -7.58 -5.48
CA LEU A 108 9.83 -6.39 -6.29
C LEU A 108 11.13 -6.07 -7.05
N ARG A 109 11.02 -5.86 -8.36
CA ARG A 109 12.17 -5.60 -9.25
C ARG A 109 12.28 -4.14 -9.65
N ASP A 110 11.14 -3.46 -9.76
CA ASP A 110 11.06 -2.09 -10.24
C ASP A 110 11.09 -1.08 -9.11
N LEU A 111 10.80 -1.48 -7.87
CA LEU A 111 10.82 -0.63 -6.69
C LEU A 111 11.96 -0.98 -5.75
N ARG A 112 12.63 0.05 -5.21
CA ARG A 112 13.63 -0.10 -4.15
C ARG A 112 13.39 0.96 -3.07
N GLY A 113 13.24 0.49 -1.84
CA GLY A 113 13.20 1.34 -0.65
C GLY A 113 14.59 1.49 -0.03
N SER A 114 14.83 2.63 0.60
CA SER A 114 16.05 2.91 1.37
C SER A 114 15.73 3.64 2.66
N LEU A 115 16.49 3.35 3.70
CA LEU A 115 16.36 3.96 5.04
C LEU A 115 17.61 4.75 5.39
N THR A 116 17.43 6.06 5.61
CA THR A 116 18.44 6.94 6.18
C THR A 116 18.01 7.40 7.57
N VAL A 117 18.86 7.20 8.58
CA VAL A 117 18.62 7.66 9.95
C VAL A 117 19.65 8.73 10.30
N ARG A 118 19.22 9.96 10.59
CA ARG A 118 20.09 11.07 10.99
C ARG A 118 19.39 11.99 11.98
N GLY A 119 20.11 12.40 13.03
CA GLY A 119 19.61 13.37 14.01
C GLY A 119 18.29 12.97 14.68
N GLY A 120 18.10 11.68 14.95
CA GLY A 120 16.85 11.16 15.53
C GLY A 120 15.66 11.08 14.57
N ARG A 121 15.86 11.37 13.29
CA ARG A 121 14.84 11.24 12.24
C ARG A 121 15.16 10.08 11.31
N ALA A 122 14.12 9.39 10.88
CA ALA A 122 14.19 8.34 9.85
C ALA A 122 13.54 8.85 8.56
N LEU A 123 14.25 8.71 7.45
CA LEU A 123 13.75 9.00 6.11
C LEU A 123 13.67 7.69 5.34
N ILE A 124 12.46 7.39 4.84
CA ILE A 124 12.21 6.33 3.87
C ILE A 124 12.15 6.99 2.49
N SER A 125 13.03 6.57 1.60
CA SER A 125 13.01 6.99 0.19
C SER A 125 12.74 5.80 -0.70
N VAL A 126 11.89 6.00 -1.72
CA VAL A 126 11.57 4.99 -2.72
C VAL A 126 12.13 5.45 -4.06
N GLN A 127 12.78 4.55 -4.78
CA GLN A 127 13.18 4.73 -6.15
C GLN A 127 12.47 3.70 -7.02
N SER A 128 12.00 4.12 -8.20
CA SER A 128 11.33 3.25 -9.15
C SER A 128 11.92 3.33 -10.56
N SER A 129 11.90 2.22 -11.29
CA SER A 129 12.22 2.14 -12.72
C SER A 129 10.98 1.96 -13.61
N ILE A 130 9.78 2.06 -13.02
CA ILE A 130 8.50 1.84 -13.71
C ILE A 130 8.28 2.91 -14.78
N ALA A 131 8.14 2.50 -16.05
CA ALA A 131 8.02 3.43 -17.18
C ALA A 131 6.68 4.16 -17.22
N ASP A 132 5.57 3.46 -16.94
CA ASP A 132 4.23 4.06 -16.93
C ASP A 132 4.07 5.00 -15.71
N PRO A 133 3.82 6.31 -15.92
CA PRO A 133 3.77 7.27 -14.82
C PRO A 133 2.69 6.99 -13.78
N LEU A 134 1.52 6.49 -14.20
CA LEU A 134 0.41 6.23 -13.29
C LEU A 134 0.68 4.99 -12.43
N THR A 135 1.15 3.91 -13.07
CA THR A 135 1.60 2.69 -12.37
C THR A 135 2.70 3.04 -11.37
N ARG A 136 3.65 3.90 -11.77
CA ARG A 136 4.73 4.36 -10.88
C ARG A 136 4.18 4.99 -9.60
N VAL A 137 3.27 5.95 -9.72
CA VAL A 137 2.67 6.63 -8.57
C VAL A 137 1.98 5.63 -7.65
N TYR A 138 1.14 4.75 -8.21
CA TYR A 138 0.42 3.76 -7.42
C TYR A 138 1.36 2.75 -6.74
N ALA A 139 2.41 2.33 -7.43
CA ALA A 139 3.39 1.41 -6.88
C ALA A 139 4.18 2.04 -5.73
N GLU A 140 4.67 3.27 -5.90
CA GLU A 140 5.41 4.01 -4.87
C GLU A 140 4.54 4.28 -3.63
N GLU A 141 3.30 4.73 -3.82
CA GLU A 141 2.37 4.97 -2.73
C GLU A 141 1.97 3.68 -2.01
N THR A 142 1.66 2.62 -2.75
CA THR A 142 1.33 1.30 -2.15
C THR A 142 2.51 0.77 -1.34
N TYR A 143 3.74 0.91 -1.85
CA TYR A 143 4.95 0.53 -1.13
C TYR A 143 5.08 1.30 0.19
N LEU A 144 4.90 2.63 0.16
CA LEU A 144 4.99 3.47 1.37
C LEU A 144 3.89 3.14 2.38
N VAL A 145 2.66 2.91 1.93
CA VAL A 145 1.55 2.47 2.79
C VAL A 145 1.88 1.15 3.49
N LEU A 146 2.43 0.17 2.76
CA LEU A 146 2.87 -1.09 3.36
C LEU A 146 4.00 -0.88 4.38
N MET A 147 4.96 -0.01 4.07
CA MET A 147 6.03 0.36 5.01
C MET A 147 5.49 0.97 6.29
N ILE A 148 4.59 1.95 6.19
CA ILE A 148 4.03 2.68 7.33
C ILE A 148 3.10 1.78 8.15
N GLY A 149 2.25 0.99 7.50
CA GLY A 149 1.38 0.04 8.17
C GLY A 149 2.17 -0.97 8.99
N MET A 150 3.23 -1.51 8.41
CA MET A 150 4.13 -2.43 9.09
C MET A 150 4.93 -1.75 10.22
N LEU A 151 5.38 -0.52 10.01
CA LEU A 151 6.02 0.30 11.05
C LEU A 151 5.12 0.47 12.27
N CYS A 152 3.87 0.87 12.05
CA CYS A 152 2.90 1.07 13.11
C CYS A 152 2.57 -0.26 13.82
N TRP A 153 2.47 -1.34 13.06
CA TRP A 153 2.23 -2.68 13.60
C TRP A 153 3.40 -3.16 14.48
N LEU A 154 4.64 -3.07 14.00
CA LEU A 154 5.83 -3.46 14.76
C LEU A 154 6.03 -2.61 16.01
N ALA A 155 5.74 -1.31 15.94
CA ALA A 155 5.84 -0.41 17.07
C ALA A 155 4.68 -0.58 18.08
N GLY A 156 3.62 -1.31 17.72
CA GLY A 156 2.39 -1.43 18.51
C GLY A 156 1.64 -0.11 18.68
N ARG A 157 1.96 0.91 17.89
CA ARG A 157 1.39 2.25 17.97
C ARG A 157 1.54 2.99 16.64
N ARG A 158 0.73 4.01 16.46
CA ARG A 158 0.87 4.92 15.33
C ARG A 158 2.19 5.70 15.42
N ILE A 159 2.95 5.72 14.33
CA ILE A 159 4.14 6.57 14.18
C ILE A 159 3.70 7.86 13.48
N ALA A 160 3.99 9.00 14.10
CA ALA A 160 3.72 10.29 13.50
C ALA A 160 4.68 10.52 12.32
N ILE A 161 4.15 10.97 11.19
CA ILE A 161 4.92 11.29 10.00
C ILE A 161 5.14 12.80 9.99
N ASP A 162 6.40 13.23 10.09
CA ASP A 162 6.74 14.65 10.11
C ASP A 162 6.48 15.32 8.75
N ARG A 163 6.74 14.59 7.65
CA ARG A 163 6.62 15.10 6.29
C ARG A 163 6.49 13.96 5.28
N THR A 164 5.75 14.21 4.22
CA THR A 164 5.72 13.38 3.01
C THR A 164 6.11 14.22 1.80
N GLU A 165 6.87 13.62 0.88
CA GLU A 165 7.17 14.19 -0.43
C GLU A 165 6.81 13.13 -1.47
N LEU A 166 5.89 13.47 -2.36
CA LEU A 166 5.43 12.58 -3.44
C LEU A 166 5.82 13.18 -4.78
N ALA A 167 6.15 12.32 -5.75
CA ALA A 167 6.55 12.75 -7.09
C ALA A 167 5.42 13.50 -7.83
N VAL A 168 4.16 13.17 -7.51
CA VAL A 168 2.96 13.78 -8.08
C VAL A 168 2.09 14.35 -6.97
N SER A 169 1.53 15.54 -7.22
CA SER A 169 0.54 16.13 -6.32
C SER A 169 -0.77 15.33 -6.39
N ARG A 170 -1.18 14.76 -5.27
CA ARG A 170 -2.47 14.07 -5.13
C ARG A 170 -3.58 15.05 -4.71
N PRO A 171 -4.86 14.75 -4.99
CA PRO A 171 -5.97 15.49 -4.41
C PRO A 171 -5.87 15.46 -2.88
N ALA A 172 -6.10 16.61 -2.23
CA ALA A 172 -6.15 16.65 -0.78
C ALA A 172 -7.26 15.70 -0.29
N GLN A 173 -6.88 14.74 0.54
CA GLN A 173 -7.80 13.84 1.23
C GLN A 173 -7.90 14.31 2.68
N GLU A 174 -9.10 14.22 3.27
CA GLU A 174 -9.26 14.43 4.70
C GLU A 174 -8.36 13.44 5.47
N ASP A 175 -7.58 13.98 6.41
CA ASP A 175 -6.68 13.26 7.32
C ASP A 175 -5.53 12.44 6.69
N ASP A 176 -4.81 12.98 5.72
CA ASP A 176 -3.80 12.18 5.00
C ASP A 176 -2.34 12.54 5.28
N LEU A 177 -1.67 11.67 6.03
CA LEU A 177 -0.21 11.45 5.98
C LEU A 177 0.05 9.94 5.85
N LEU A 178 -0.24 9.42 4.64
CA LEU A 178 -0.10 8.04 4.16
C LEU A 178 -0.83 6.98 4.99
N LEU A 179 -2.12 7.30 5.10
CA LEU A 179 -3.26 6.55 5.61
C LEU A 179 -3.47 6.59 7.12
N TRP A 180 -4.72 6.90 7.45
CA TRP A 180 -5.33 7.09 8.77
C TRP A 180 -5.23 8.50 9.34
N GLY A 181 -6.17 9.37 9.05
CA GLY A 181 -7.30 9.63 9.95
C GLY A 181 -8.59 9.51 9.15
#